data_AF-A0AA38S7M2-F1
#
_entry.id   AF-A0AA38S7M2-F1
#
_cell.length_a   1.000
_cell.length_b   1.000
_cell.length_c   1.000
_cell.angle_alpha   90.00
_cell.angle_beta   90.00
_cell.angle_gamma   90.00
#
_symmetry.space_group_name_H-M   'P 1'
#
loop_
_entity.id
_entity.type
_entity.pdbx_description
1 polymer ?
#
loop_
_entity_poly.entity_id
_entity_poly.type
_entity_poly.pdbx_seq_one_letter_code
_entity_poly.pdbx_strand_id
1 'polypeptide(L)'
;MGSKEPFPLLHTGAEHVKSVAAAAASGADTPRRRRISSAVGDDIRAGDTGAALATSGSHLTDSPELKGINEAPSTTSLGGTSSKSSRRHKRAHATFLEDPLQYSHEHTWVIPLMLLLSFLLAYAACSPFYPASSNPVRHFIFLSYRIDPLSPDTPAQYGKGLWDVAFVTFYTVVLTFTREFIMQEFLRPVAKRAGMRTKIKQARFMEQAYTAIYFGVLGPAGVYVMSRTPVWYFDVAGMYEGFPHKTHEAVVKFYYLFEAAYWSQQAIVMLLGMEEPRKDFKELIGHHIVSLALIALSYRFHFTYMGLAVYLTHDISDFFLATSKLLNYIDHWIMGPYFAFFMCVWIYMRHYLNLRILWSVLNEFVTVGPYELNWETQQYKCWISQYITFGLLSALQALNLFWLFYILRIAYRFVVYRVAEDEREQGEDEVEDDEGEEAAAPLLAEKIARGEGESFAEKAAAPEGEGNGRVKEPGAAAANGVAAHGGSQRKTRSKKA
;
A
#
# COMPACT_ATOMS: atom_id res chain seq x y z
N MET A 1 -16.99 41.74 33.44
CA MET A 1 -17.34 40.56 34.28
C MET A 1 -18.42 39.79 33.55
N GLY A 2 -18.07 38.67 32.93
CA GLY A 2 -19.02 37.84 32.19
C GLY A 2 -18.52 36.41 32.19
N SER A 3 -19.05 35.62 33.12
CA SER A 3 -18.79 34.19 33.30
C SER A 3 -19.49 33.38 32.22
N LYS A 4 -18.74 32.54 31.48
CA LYS A 4 -19.28 31.40 30.73
C LYS A 4 -18.29 30.22 30.76
N GLU A 5 -18.69 29.20 31.50
CA GLU A 5 -18.41 27.77 31.28
C GLU A 5 -19.78 27.06 31.41
N PRO A 6 -19.97 25.79 31.02
CA PRO A 6 -19.29 25.00 29.98
C PRO A 6 -20.28 24.15 29.11
N PHE A 7 -19.74 23.40 28.14
CA PHE A 7 -20.28 22.24 27.36
C PHE A 7 -21.78 22.14 26.93
N PRO A 8 -22.08 21.89 25.64
CA PRO A 8 -23.40 21.42 25.22
C PRO A 8 -23.60 19.91 25.48
N LEU A 9 -24.77 19.57 26.01
CA LEU A 9 -25.23 18.23 26.34
C LEU A 9 -25.51 17.40 25.07
N LEU A 10 -25.01 16.15 25.07
CA LEU A 10 -25.35 15.13 24.07
C LEU A 10 -26.82 14.70 24.24
N HIS A 11 -27.65 14.98 23.23
CA HIS A 11 -29.00 14.40 23.14
C HIS A 11 -28.90 12.93 22.74
N THR A 12 -29.46 12.04 23.56
CA THR A 12 -29.59 10.61 23.26
C THR A 12 -30.76 10.38 22.30
N GLY A 13 -30.59 9.49 21.31
CA GLY A 13 -31.55 9.19 20.23
C GLY A 13 -32.90 8.59 20.67
N ALA A 14 -33.18 8.49 21.96
CA ALA A 14 -34.41 7.91 22.50
C ALA A 14 -35.62 8.89 22.49
N GLU A 15 -35.37 10.20 22.39
CA GLU A 15 -36.44 11.22 22.33
C GLU A 15 -36.98 11.40 20.89
N HIS A 16 -36.15 11.17 19.86
CA HIS A 16 -36.55 11.32 18.46
C HIS A 16 -37.50 10.21 17.99
N VAL A 17 -37.34 9.00 18.52
CA VAL A 17 -38.22 7.86 18.24
C VAL A 17 -39.61 8.05 18.86
N LYS A 18 -39.70 8.72 20.02
CA LYS A 18 -40.99 9.02 20.67
C LYS A 18 -41.76 10.14 19.95
N SER A 19 -41.09 11.13 19.36
CA SER A 19 -41.77 12.20 18.62
C SER A 19 -42.31 11.74 17.26
N VAL A 20 -41.62 10.82 16.59
CA VAL A 20 -42.04 10.25 15.29
C VAL A 20 -43.18 9.24 15.47
N ALA A 21 -43.14 8.42 16.55
CA ALA A 21 -44.23 7.51 16.87
C ALA A 21 -45.53 8.23 17.29
N ALA A 22 -45.43 9.39 17.94
CA ALA A 22 -46.59 10.21 18.30
C ALA A 22 -47.23 10.91 17.08
N ALA A 23 -46.43 11.30 16.08
CA ALA A 23 -46.90 11.96 14.86
C ALA A 23 -47.57 10.99 13.86
N ALA A 24 -47.20 9.70 13.88
CA ALA A 24 -47.85 8.67 13.07
C ALA A 24 -49.23 8.24 13.62
N ALA A 25 -49.54 8.54 14.88
CA ALA A 25 -50.81 8.18 15.53
C ALA A 25 -51.93 9.23 15.35
N SER A 26 -51.61 10.45 14.93
CA SER A 26 -52.58 11.49 14.61
C SER A 26 -52.49 11.82 13.12
N GLY A 27 -53.34 11.20 12.30
CA GLY A 27 -53.36 11.37 10.84
C GLY A 27 -53.63 12.80 10.38
N ALA A 28 -52.63 13.68 10.49
CA ALA A 28 -52.67 15.08 10.13
C ALA A 28 -51.58 15.37 9.09
N ASP A 29 -52.06 15.70 7.89
CA ASP A 29 -51.27 16.14 6.74
C ASP A 29 -50.66 17.52 7.02
N THR A 30 -49.34 17.70 6.82
CA THR A 30 -48.66 19.01 6.93
C THR A 30 -47.41 19.10 6.02
N PRO A 31 -47.00 20.32 5.62
CA PRO A 31 -46.97 20.70 4.22
C PRO A 31 -45.59 20.69 3.54
N ARG A 32 -45.63 20.52 2.22
CA ARG A 32 -44.50 20.63 1.27
C ARG A 32 -43.80 22.00 1.40
N ARG A 33 -42.54 22.00 1.85
CA ARG A 33 -41.67 23.19 1.82
C ARG A 33 -40.89 23.25 0.50
N ARG A 34 -40.99 24.41 -0.16
CA ARG A 34 -40.40 24.81 -1.45
C ARG A 34 -38.86 24.72 -1.42
N ARG A 35 -38.27 23.87 -2.26
CA ARG A 35 -36.81 23.78 -2.46
C ARG A 35 -36.38 24.86 -3.47
N ILE A 36 -35.47 25.74 -3.04
CA ILE A 36 -34.78 26.68 -3.92
C ILE A 36 -33.81 25.87 -4.78
N SER A 37 -33.96 25.98 -6.10
CA SER A 37 -33.14 25.35 -7.12
C SER A 37 -31.84 26.15 -7.32
N SER A 38 -30.70 25.54 -7.03
CA SER A 38 -29.44 25.84 -7.71
C SER A 38 -29.13 24.65 -8.60
N ALA A 39 -29.30 24.85 -9.89
CA ALA A 39 -28.92 23.91 -10.93
C ALA A 39 -27.39 23.95 -11.11
N VAL A 40 -26.71 22.87 -10.72
CA VAL A 40 -25.52 22.33 -11.41
C VAL A 40 -25.60 20.82 -11.19
N GLY A 41 -26.16 20.13 -12.18
CA GLY A 41 -25.92 18.71 -12.38
C GLY A 41 -24.97 18.61 -13.55
N ASP A 42 -23.83 17.97 -13.34
CA ASP A 42 -23.30 16.96 -14.26
C ASP A 42 -22.31 16.08 -13.50
N ASP A 43 -22.35 14.81 -13.84
CA ASP A 43 -21.77 13.67 -13.14
C ASP A 43 -20.27 13.80 -12.83
N ILE A 44 -19.90 13.73 -11.55
CA ILE A 44 -18.55 13.33 -11.15
C ILE A 44 -18.65 11.86 -10.73
N ARG A 45 -18.28 10.97 -11.66
CA ARG A 45 -17.86 9.60 -11.33
C ARG A 45 -16.52 9.68 -10.60
N ALA A 46 -16.58 9.79 -9.27
CA ALA A 46 -15.44 9.56 -8.40
C ALA A 46 -15.28 8.04 -8.24
N GLY A 47 -14.41 7.43 -9.04
CA GLY A 47 -14.20 5.97 -9.01
C GLY A 47 -13.11 5.43 -9.93
N ASP A 48 -12.29 6.27 -10.55
CA ASP A 48 -11.13 5.82 -11.35
C ASP A 48 -9.84 6.39 -10.75
N THR A 49 -9.01 5.48 -10.25
CA THR A 49 -7.62 5.74 -9.88
C THR A 49 -6.80 5.88 -11.17
N GLY A 50 -6.65 7.12 -11.65
CA GLY A 50 -5.83 7.46 -12.80
C GLY A 50 -4.93 8.64 -12.50
N ALA A 51 -3.65 8.37 -12.22
CA ALA A 51 -2.63 9.39 -12.00
C ALA A 51 -2.44 10.26 -13.24
N ALA A 52 -2.46 11.57 -13.01
CA ALA A 52 -2.20 12.61 -13.96
C ALA A 52 -0.75 12.58 -14.47
N LEU A 53 -0.53 12.15 -15.72
CA LEU A 53 0.62 12.57 -16.52
C LEU A 53 0.41 12.36 -18.03
N ALA A 54 -0.36 13.25 -18.66
CA ALA A 54 -0.35 13.64 -20.09
C ALA A 54 -1.49 14.69 -20.21
N THR A 55 -1.37 15.94 -20.65
CA THR A 55 -0.66 16.55 -21.77
C THR A 55 -0.71 18.07 -21.58
N SER A 56 0.42 18.76 -21.55
CA SER A 56 0.48 20.20 -21.85
C SER A 56 0.73 20.37 -23.35
N GLY A 57 -0.34 20.60 -24.11
CA GLY A 57 -0.21 20.97 -25.53
C GLY A 57 -1.35 20.50 -26.43
N SER A 58 -2.57 20.97 -26.21
CA SER A 58 -3.58 21.12 -27.28
C SER A 58 -4.90 21.67 -26.71
N HIS A 59 -5.09 22.99 -26.71
CA HIS A 59 -6.42 23.60 -26.84
C HIS A 59 -6.27 25.07 -27.26
N LEU A 60 -5.95 25.26 -28.54
CA LEU A 60 -6.25 26.48 -29.28
C LEU A 60 -7.17 26.05 -30.42
N THR A 61 -8.47 26.29 -30.21
CA THR A 61 -9.56 26.45 -31.18
C THR A 61 -10.85 25.96 -30.51
N ASP A 62 -11.67 26.88 -30.02
CA ASP A 62 -13.08 26.97 -30.43
C ASP A 62 -13.80 28.07 -29.64
N SER A 63 -14.32 29.05 -30.37
CA SER A 63 -15.20 30.12 -29.88
C SER A 63 -16.66 29.64 -29.92
N PRO A 64 -17.52 29.98 -28.94
CA PRO A 64 -18.93 29.62 -28.99
C PRO A 64 -19.77 30.69 -29.71
N GLU A 65 -20.53 30.25 -30.72
CA GLU A 65 -21.62 31.01 -31.35
C GLU A 65 -22.91 30.98 -30.52
N LEU A 66 -23.73 32.00 -30.76
CA LEU A 66 -24.89 32.45 -30.01
C LEU A 66 -26.12 31.52 -30.09
N LYS A 67 -26.90 31.52 -29.00
CA LYS A 67 -28.26 31.00 -28.88
C LYS A 67 -29.25 31.68 -29.85
N GLY A 68 -30.07 30.87 -30.52
CA GLY A 68 -31.32 31.26 -31.15
C GLY A 68 -32.45 30.33 -30.71
N ILE A 69 -33.41 30.90 -29.98
CA ILE A 69 -34.66 30.27 -29.53
C ILE A 69 -35.65 30.33 -30.70
N ASN A 70 -36.42 29.27 -30.96
CA ASN A 70 -37.80 29.38 -31.46
C ASN A 70 -38.62 28.11 -31.25
N GLU A 71 -39.91 28.36 -31.07
CA GLU A 71 -40.95 27.56 -30.45
C GLU A 71 -41.48 26.38 -31.30
N ALA A 72 -42.17 25.47 -30.60
CA ALA A 72 -43.02 24.38 -31.09
C ALA A 72 -44.31 24.91 -31.81
N PRO A 73 -45.37 24.13 -32.16
CA PRO A 73 -45.59 22.69 -32.00
C PRO A 73 -46.35 21.97 -33.17
N SER A 74 -46.60 20.68 -32.94
CA SER A 74 -47.78 19.90 -33.36
C SER A 74 -47.85 19.25 -34.76
N THR A 75 -47.99 17.93 -34.79
CA THR A 75 -49.18 17.16 -35.27
C THR A 75 -48.76 15.70 -35.57
N THR A 76 -49.23 14.74 -34.77
CA THR A 76 -50.32 13.79 -35.05
C THR A 76 -50.04 12.71 -36.12
N SER A 77 -50.04 11.47 -35.63
CA SER A 77 -50.71 10.29 -36.20
C SER A 77 -49.94 9.25 -37.04
N LEU A 78 -50.05 8.02 -36.51
CA LEU A 78 -50.45 6.76 -37.16
C LEU A 78 -49.55 6.15 -38.25
N GLY A 79 -48.94 5.02 -37.87
CA GLY A 79 -49.27 3.71 -38.44
C GLY A 79 -48.84 3.39 -39.87
N GLY A 80 -47.95 2.41 -40.03
CA GLY A 80 -47.71 1.82 -41.35
C GLY A 80 -46.53 0.87 -41.40
N THR A 81 -46.82 -0.39 -41.65
CA THR A 81 -45.95 -1.57 -41.59
C THR A 81 -44.92 -1.70 -42.72
N SER A 82 -43.78 -2.31 -42.38
CA SER A 82 -42.95 -3.19 -43.21
C SER A 82 -42.29 -2.63 -44.48
N SER A 83 -40.95 -2.47 -44.42
CA SER A 83 -40.11 -3.16 -45.41
C SER A 83 -38.75 -3.56 -44.80
N LYS A 84 -38.40 -4.83 -45.00
CA LYS A 84 -37.07 -5.37 -44.74
C LYS A 84 -36.11 -4.74 -45.75
N SER A 85 -35.12 -4.00 -45.28
CA SER A 85 -33.90 -3.75 -46.03
C SER A 85 -32.69 -4.07 -45.17
N SER A 86 -31.86 -4.93 -45.73
CA SER A 86 -30.63 -5.48 -45.20
C SER A 86 -29.65 -4.42 -44.69
N ARG A 87 -29.33 -4.45 -43.39
CA ARG A 87 -28.00 -4.08 -42.89
C ARG A 87 -27.54 -5.08 -41.84
N ARG A 88 -27.38 -6.33 -42.30
CA ARG A 88 -26.61 -7.35 -41.60
C ARG A 88 -25.13 -6.99 -41.75
N HIS A 89 -24.51 -6.74 -40.60
CA HIS A 89 -23.07 -6.86 -40.34
C HIS A 89 -22.10 -6.14 -41.30
N LYS A 90 -21.76 -4.90 -40.96
CA LYS A 90 -20.40 -4.38 -41.11
C LYS A 90 -19.86 -3.98 -39.74
N ARG A 91 -19.65 -4.98 -38.89
CA ARG A 91 -18.75 -4.92 -37.73
C ARG A 91 -17.87 -6.15 -37.82
N ALA A 92 -16.84 -6.07 -38.66
CA ALA A 92 -15.74 -7.01 -38.67
C ALA A 92 -14.56 -6.32 -39.35
N HIS A 93 -13.42 -6.35 -38.67
CA HIS A 93 -12.12 -5.80 -39.04
C HIS A 93 -11.92 -4.28 -38.85
N ALA A 94 -12.15 -3.80 -37.62
CA ALA A 94 -11.11 -2.97 -37.01
C ALA A 94 -10.23 -3.93 -36.21
N THR A 95 -8.96 -3.97 -36.55
CA THR A 95 -7.92 -4.85 -36.05
C THR A 95 -7.81 -4.86 -34.53
N PHE A 96 -7.61 -6.06 -33.98
CA PHE A 96 -7.13 -6.38 -32.64
C PHE A 96 -5.74 -5.77 -32.37
N LEU A 97 -5.66 -4.46 -32.34
CA LEU A 97 -4.68 -3.76 -31.54
C LEU A 97 -5.52 -3.13 -30.46
N GLU A 98 -5.61 -3.77 -29.29
CA GLU A 98 -5.97 -3.04 -28.09
C GLU A 98 -5.11 -1.77 -28.08
N ASP A 99 -5.75 -0.62 -27.89
CA ASP A 99 -5.06 0.65 -27.91
C ASP A 99 -3.89 0.53 -26.91
N PRO A 100 -2.61 0.68 -27.30
CA PRO A 100 -1.49 0.43 -26.40
C PRO A 100 -1.57 1.28 -25.12
N LEU A 101 -2.28 2.40 -25.19
CA LEU A 101 -2.62 3.23 -24.03
C LEU A 101 -3.61 2.54 -23.07
N GLN A 102 -4.59 1.82 -23.59
CA GLN A 102 -5.57 1.06 -22.83
C GLN A 102 -4.94 -0.18 -22.18
N TYR A 103 -4.07 -0.90 -22.90
CA TYR A 103 -3.29 -2.00 -22.33
C TYR A 103 -2.37 -1.54 -21.19
N SER A 104 -1.76 -0.36 -21.35
CA SER A 104 -0.91 0.27 -20.33
C SER A 104 -1.70 0.75 -19.10
N HIS A 105 -2.99 1.03 -19.24
CA HIS A 105 -3.87 1.39 -18.12
C HIS A 105 -4.24 0.15 -17.30
N GLU A 106 -4.40 -1.00 -17.95
CA GLU A 106 -4.67 -2.28 -17.27
C GLU A 106 -3.42 -2.87 -16.60
N HIS A 107 -2.25 -2.66 -17.19
CA HIS A 107 -0.96 -3.14 -16.71
C HIS A 107 -0.04 -1.97 -16.35
N THR A 108 -0.18 -1.46 -15.12
CA THR A 108 0.59 -0.29 -14.63
C THR A 108 2.11 -0.47 -14.71
N TRP A 109 2.61 -1.72 -14.76
CA TRP A 109 4.04 -2.02 -14.93
C TRP A 109 4.58 -1.70 -16.34
N VAL A 110 3.72 -1.52 -17.34
CA VAL A 110 4.12 -1.23 -18.73
C VAL A 110 4.79 0.14 -18.86
N ILE A 111 4.28 1.18 -18.19
CA ILE A 111 4.86 2.53 -18.28
C ILE A 111 6.30 2.54 -17.73
N PRO A 112 6.56 2.07 -16.49
CA PRO A 112 7.93 1.93 -15.99
C PRO A 112 8.81 1.04 -16.88
N LEU A 113 8.28 -0.06 -17.42
CA LEU A 113 9.03 -0.92 -18.33
C LEU A 113 9.45 -0.19 -19.60
N MET A 114 8.55 0.57 -20.23
CA MET A 114 8.86 1.35 -21.42
C MET A 114 9.94 2.40 -21.14
N LEU A 115 9.90 3.04 -19.96
CA LEU A 115 10.97 3.94 -19.52
C LEU A 115 12.30 3.18 -19.37
N LEU A 116 12.32 2.02 -18.72
CA LEU A 116 13.55 1.21 -18.59
C LEU A 116 14.11 0.79 -19.95
N LEU A 117 13.26 0.31 -20.86
CA LEU A 117 13.65 -0.06 -22.20
C LEU A 117 14.22 1.13 -22.98
N SER A 118 13.68 2.34 -22.78
CA SER A 118 14.22 3.56 -23.39
C SER A 118 15.64 3.88 -22.91
N PHE A 119 15.94 3.70 -21.61
CA PHE A 119 17.30 3.87 -21.08
C PHE A 119 18.26 2.82 -21.62
N LEU A 120 17.84 1.56 -21.68
CA LEU A 120 18.67 0.47 -22.22
C LEU A 120 18.93 0.65 -23.73
N LEU A 121 17.92 1.08 -24.49
CA LEU A 121 18.05 1.38 -25.90
C LEU A 121 18.99 2.58 -26.12
N ALA A 122 18.87 3.64 -25.30
CA ALA A 122 19.78 4.78 -25.36
C ALA A 122 21.22 4.37 -25.04
N TYR A 123 21.43 3.50 -24.06
CA TYR A 123 22.76 2.94 -23.75
C TYR A 123 23.34 2.17 -24.94
N ALA A 124 22.54 1.27 -25.53
CA ALA A 124 22.94 0.48 -26.70
C ALA A 124 23.20 1.34 -27.94
N ALA A 125 22.38 2.36 -28.18
CA ALA A 125 22.52 3.27 -29.32
C ALA A 125 23.75 4.18 -29.20
N CYS A 126 24.16 4.55 -27.98
CA CYS A 126 25.37 5.33 -27.72
C CYS A 126 26.66 4.49 -27.73
N SER A 127 26.57 3.18 -27.53
CA SER A 127 27.73 2.27 -27.45
C SER A 127 28.64 2.28 -28.69
N PRO A 128 28.13 2.39 -29.94
CA PRO A 128 28.98 2.52 -31.13
C PRO A 128 29.72 3.85 -31.25
N PHE A 129 29.20 4.91 -30.62
CA PHE A 129 29.73 6.28 -30.75
C PHE A 129 30.66 6.67 -29.61
N TYR A 130 30.51 6.03 -28.44
CA TYR A 130 31.27 6.36 -27.24
C TYR A 130 31.92 5.12 -26.64
N PRO A 131 33.21 5.17 -26.26
CA PRO A 131 33.82 4.19 -25.38
C PRO A 131 32.97 3.99 -24.11
N ALA A 132 32.98 2.77 -23.56
CA ALA A 132 32.15 2.41 -22.41
C ALA A 132 32.32 3.38 -21.22
N SER A 133 33.52 3.90 -20.99
CA SER A 133 33.80 4.86 -19.90
C SER A 133 33.20 6.26 -20.12
N SER A 134 32.88 6.63 -21.35
CA SER A 134 32.41 7.97 -21.76
C SER A 134 30.92 8.02 -22.14
N ASN A 135 30.21 6.89 -22.09
CA ASN A 135 28.78 6.87 -22.40
C ASN A 135 27.98 7.59 -21.29
N PRO A 136 27.23 8.66 -21.60
CA PRO A 136 26.49 9.44 -20.60
C PRO A 136 25.39 8.60 -19.90
N VAL A 137 24.83 7.60 -20.58
CA VAL A 137 23.79 6.72 -20.02
C VAL A 137 24.37 5.74 -19.00
N ARG A 138 25.69 5.50 -19.02
CA ARG A 138 26.36 4.63 -18.04
C ARG A 138 26.14 5.10 -16.60
N HIS A 139 26.07 6.41 -16.38
CA HIS A 139 25.90 7.00 -15.05
C HIS A 139 24.56 6.65 -14.39
N PHE A 140 23.55 6.27 -15.18
CA PHE A 140 22.25 5.81 -14.68
C PHE A 140 22.31 4.34 -14.23
N ILE A 141 23.01 3.49 -14.98
CA ILE A 141 23.01 2.03 -14.79
C ILE A 141 24.10 1.57 -13.80
N PHE A 142 25.28 2.20 -13.85
CA PHE A 142 26.44 1.76 -13.08
C PHE A 142 26.92 2.85 -12.12
N LEU A 143 27.56 2.41 -11.02
CA LEU A 143 28.19 3.33 -10.09
C LEU A 143 29.20 4.26 -10.78
N SER A 144 29.07 5.55 -10.47
CA SER A 144 29.93 6.63 -10.94
C SER A 144 31.06 6.90 -9.95
N TYR A 145 32.12 7.57 -10.43
CA TYR A 145 33.28 8.01 -9.64
C TYR A 145 34.12 6.88 -9.03
N ARG A 146 34.43 5.85 -9.82
CA ARG A 146 35.38 4.80 -9.42
C ARG A 146 36.78 5.39 -9.25
N ILE A 147 37.43 5.05 -8.15
CA ILE A 147 38.83 5.36 -7.85
C ILE A 147 39.58 4.04 -7.88
N ASP A 148 40.57 3.95 -8.77
CA ASP A 148 41.34 2.73 -8.93
C ASP A 148 42.21 2.47 -7.69
N PRO A 149 42.25 1.22 -7.21
CA PRO A 149 42.96 0.90 -5.98
C PRO A 149 44.47 1.04 -6.19
N LEU A 150 45.17 1.56 -5.17
CA LEU A 150 46.63 1.71 -5.20
C LEU A 150 47.36 0.35 -5.14
N SER A 151 46.69 -0.70 -4.65
CA SER A 151 47.21 -2.06 -4.57
C SER A 151 46.14 -3.04 -5.09
N PRO A 152 46.51 -4.11 -5.79
CA PRO A 152 45.56 -5.12 -6.26
C PRO A 152 44.75 -5.79 -5.12
N ASP A 153 45.25 -5.74 -3.89
CA ASP A 153 44.59 -6.36 -2.72
C ASP A 153 43.56 -5.45 -2.04
N THR A 154 43.48 -4.17 -2.41
CA THR A 154 42.50 -3.24 -1.80
C THR A 154 41.23 -3.13 -2.65
N PRO A 155 40.03 -3.18 -2.03
CA PRO A 155 38.78 -3.08 -2.76
C PRO A 155 38.63 -1.71 -3.41
N ALA A 156 38.07 -1.68 -4.61
CA ALA A 156 37.83 -0.45 -5.36
C ALA A 156 36.92 0.51 -4.56
N GLN A 157 37.35 1.76 -4.47
CA GLN A 157 36.65 2.82 -3.76
C GLN A 157 35.88 3.71 -4.75
N TYR A 158 34.77 4.28 -4.28
CA TYR A 158 33.94 5.16 -5.09
C TYR A 158 33.73 6.49 -4.36
N GLY A 159 34.00 7.59 -5.06
CA GLY A 159 33.70 8.94 -4.60
C GLY A 159 32.22 9.29 -4.72
N LYS A 160 31.87 10.54 -4.45
CA LYS A 160 30.49 11.07 -4.54
C LYS A 160 30.39 12.16 -5.60
N GLY A 161 29.23 12.30 -6.23
CA GLY A 161 28.94 13.44 -7.09
C GLY A 161 27.53 13.43 -7.69
N LEU A 162 27.25 14.41 -8.56
CA LEU A 162 25.90 14.64 -9.09
C LEU A 162 25.37 13.49 -9.95
N TRP A 163 26.26 12.70 -10.57
CA TRP A 163 25.85 11.50 -11.31
C TRP A 163 25.22 10.42 -10.42
N ASP A 164 25.39 10.50 -9.10
CA ASP A 164 24.70 9.59 -8.18
C ASP A 164 23.19 9.88 -8.12
N VAL A 165 22.75 11.11 -8.45
CA VAL A 165 21.31 11.44 -8.60
C VAL A 165 20.71 10.74 -9.82
N ALA A 166 21.46 10.68 -10.92
CA ALA A 166 21.05 9.95 -12.13
C ALA A 166 20.90 8.45 -11.83
N PHE A 167 21.83 7.87 -11.09
CA PHE A 167 21.75 6.50 -10.60
C PHE A 167 20.49 6.27 -9.76
N VAL A 168 20.24 7.12 -8.76
CA VAL A 168 19.03 7.04 -7.90
C VAL A 168 17.76 7.13 -8.75
N THR A 169 17.69 8.06 -9.70
CA THR A 169 16.51 8.23 -10.57
C THR A 169 16.24 7.00 -11.42
N PHE A 170 17.28 6.40 -12.02
CA PHE A 170 17.12 5.17 -12.80
C PHE A 170 16.63 4.02 -11.93
N TYR A 171 17.23 3.81 -10.76
CA TYR A 171 16.83 2.73 -9.86
C TYR A 171 15.46 2.96 -9.23
N THR A 172 15.00 4.21 -9.08
CA THR A 172 13.61 4.52 -8.73
C THR A 172 12.65 3.98 -9.79
N VAL A 173 12.95 4.16 -11.09
CA VAL A 173 12.13 3.57 -12.17
C VAL A 173 12.19 2.04 -12.16
N VAL A 174 13.37 1.46 -11.91
CA VAL A 174 13.54 -0.01 -11.78
C VAL A 174 12.67 -0.55 -10.64
N LEU A 175 12.65 0.13 -9.51
CA LEU A 175 11.87 -0.26 -8.34
C LEU A 175 10.36 -0.08 -8.59
N THR A 176 9.93 0.99 -9.25
CA THR A 176 8.53 1.16 -9.66
C THR A 176 8.08 0.03 -10.59
N PHE A 177 8.87 -0.31 -11.61
CA PHE A 177 8.59 -1.45 -12.47
C PHE A 177 8.47 -2.75 -11.67
N THR A 178 9.49 -3.04 -10.85
CA THR A 178 9.57 -4.29 -10.09
C THR A 178 8.41 -4.41 -9.10
N ARG A 179 8.03 -3.33 -8.43
CA ARG A 179 6.85 -3.25 -7.55
C ARG A 179 5.58 -3.63 -8.29
N GLU A 180 5.25 -2.91 -9.35
CA GLU A 180 4.00 -3.12 -10.08
C GLU A 180 3.95 -4.52 -10.72
N PHE A 181 5.07 -4.99 -11.28
CA PHE A 181 5.18 -6.32 -11.87
C PHE A 181 4.98 -7.42 -10.82
N ILE A 182 5.66 -7.33 -9.67
CA ILE A 182 5.49 -8.31 -8.58
C ILE A 182 4.06 -8.28 -8.04
N MET A 183 3.49 -7.10 -7.82
CA MET A 183 2.14 -6.95 -7.30
C MET A 183 1.08 -7.54 -8.25
N GLN A 184 1.16 -7.27 -9.55
CA GLN A 184 0.13 -7.70 -10.51
C GLN A 184 0.30 -9.13 -11.00
N GLU A 185 1.53 -9.57 -11.29
CA GLU A 185 1.76 -10.88 -11.89
C GLU A 185 1.93 -11.99 -10.85
N PHE A 186 2.50 -11.68 -9.68
CA PHE A 186 2.79 -12.69 -8.66
C PHE A 186 1.85 -12.61 -7.46
N LEU A 187 1.71 -11.42 -6.86
CA LEU A 187 0.98 -11.29 -5.59
C LEU A 187 -0.53 -11.29 -5.78
N ARG A 188 -1.07 -10.73 -6.87
CA ARG A 188 -2.51 -10.74 -7.15
C ARG A 188 -3.09 -12.15 -7.31
N PRO A 189 -2.46 -13.09 -8.06
CA PRO A 189 -2.90 -14.49 -8.06
C PRO A 189 -2.83 -15.16 -6.68
N VAL A 190 -1.77 -14.89 -5.91
CA VAL A 190 -1.60 -15.43 -4.55
C VAL A 190 -2.71 -14.90 -3.63
N ALA A 191 -3.02 -13.61 -3.72
CA ALA A 191 -4.08 -12.96 -2.96
C ALA A 191 -5.45 -13.60 -3.23
N LYS A 192 -5.77 -13.86 -4.50
CA LYS A 192 -6.99 -14.56 -4.89
C LYS A 192 -7.02 -16.01 -4.39
N ARG A 193 -5.89 -16.71 -4.46
CA ARG A 193 -5.77 -18.10 -3.96
C ARG A 193 -5.89 -18.20 -2.44
N ALA A 194 -5.47 -17.15 -1.72
CA ALA A 194 -5.64 -17.03 -0.27
C ALA A 194 -7.11 -16.74 0.15
N GLY A 195 -8.03 -16.54 -0.80
CA GLY A 195 -9.46 -16.40 -0.51
C GLY A 195 -9.89 -15.00 -0.07
N MET A 196 -9.07 -13.96 -0.27
CA MET A 196 -9.45 -12.58 0.07
C MET A 196 -10.54 -12.07 -0.87
N ARG A 197 -11.69 -11.69 -0.31
CA ARG A 197 -12.91 -11.37 -1.09
C ARG A 197 -12.94 -9.92 -1.61
N THR A 198 -12.52 -8.94 -0.80
CA THR A 198 -12.59 -7.52 -1.16
C THR A 198 -11.34 -7.06 -1.91
N LYS A 199 -11.52 -6.12 -2.84
CA LYS A 199 -10.41 -5.57 -3.64
C LYS A 199 -9.44 -4.76 -2.78
N ILE A 200 -9.96 -4.01 -1.81
CA ILE A 200 -9.17 -3.23 -0.84
C ILE A 200 -8.25 -4.15 -0.03
N LYS A 201 -8.80 -5.20 0.60
CA LYS A 201 -8.00 -6.17 1.37
C LYS A 201 -6.95 -6.87 0.49
N GLN A 202 -7.29 -7.21 -0.76
CA GLN A 202 -6.29 -7.73 -1.72
C GLN A 202 -5.17 -6.72 -1.98
N ALA A 203 -5.48 -5.44 -2.21
CA ALA A 203 -4.49 -4.39 -2.43
C ALA A 203 -3.57 -4.21 -1.22
N ARG A 204 -4.12 -4.10 0.00
CA ARG A 204 -3.35 -3.98 1.24
C ARG A 204 -2.46 -5.19 1.50
N PHE A 205 -2.96 -6.40 1.25
CA PHE A 205 -2.14 -7.61 1.33
C PHE A 205 -0.98 -7.58 0.33
N MET A 206 -1.22 -7.19 -0.93
CA MET A 206 -0.17 -7.10 -1.94
C MET A 206 0.88 -6.04 -1.58
N GLU A 207 0.46 -4.88 -1.05
CA GLU A 207 1.37 -3.84 -0.55
C GLU A 207 2.28 -4.39 0.55
N GLN A 208 1.71 -5.03 1.58
CA GLN A 208 2.50 -5.59 2.68
C GLN A 208 3.37 -6.77 2.22
N ALA A 209 2.89 -7.58 1.27
CA ALA A 209 3.65 -8.71 0.73
C ALA A 209 4.86 -8.24 -0.10
N TYR A 210 4.69 -7.20 -0.91
CA TYR A 210 5.81 -6.59 -1.63
C TYR A 210 6.85 -6.03 -0.65
N THR A 211 6.41 -5.28 0.37
CA THR A 211 7.30 -4.74 1.42
C THR A 211 8.07 -5.84 2.14
N ALA A 212 7.41 -6.96 2.48
CA ALA A 212 8.06 -8.11 3.10
C ALA A 212 9.08 -8.79 2.17
N ILE A 213 8.79 -8.91 0.87
CA ILE A 213 9.74 -9.46 -0.12
C ILE A 213 10.96 -8.52 -0.26
N TYR A 214 10.73 -7.22 -0.40
CA TYR A 214 11.77 -6.22 -0.55
C TYR A 214 12.73 -6.24 0.65
N PHE A 215 12.22 -6.05 1.87
CA PHE A 215 13.06 -6.06 3.07
C PHE A 215 13.60 -7.45 3.44
N GLY A 216 12.93 -8.52 3.01
CA GLY A 216 13.44 -9.89 3.14
C GLY A 216 14.73 -10.13 2.34
N VAL A 217 14.94 -9.39 1.25
CA VAL A 217 16.17 -9.43 0.45
C VAL A 217 17.15 -8.35 0.89
N LEU A 218 16.68 -7.11 1.04
CA LEU A 218 17.54 -5.96 1.33
C LEU A 218 18.04 -5.93 2.79
N GLY A 219 17.26 -6.43 3.75
CA GLY A 219 17.68 -6.49 5.16
C GLY A 219 18.96 -7.32 5.35
N PRO A 220 19.01 -8.60 4.91
CA PRO A 220 20.23 -9.40 4.95
C PRO A 220 21.40 -8.79 4.16
N ALA A 221 21.11 -8.19 2.99
CA ALA A 221 22.12 -7.49 2.20
C ALA A 221 22.70 -6.29 2.97
N GLY A 222 21.85 -5.53 3.67
CA GLY A 222 22.24 -4.42 4.53
C GLY A 222 23.12 -4.87 5.69
N VAL A 223 22.78 -5.97 6.37
CA VAL A 223 23.62 -6.57 7.42
C VAL A 223 25.00 -6.96 6.87
N TYR A 224 25.05 -7.59 5.69
CA TYR A 224 26.31 -7.90 5.01
C TYR A 224 27.12 -6.64 4.73
N VAL A 225 26.49 -5.59 4.18
CA VAL A 225 27.13 -4.30 3.90
C VAL A 225 27.68 -3.65 5.16
N MET A 226 26.91 -3.64 6.25
CA MET A 226 27.35 -3.07 7.53
C MET A 226 28.57 -3.81 8.09
N SER A 227 28.68 -5.14 7.89
CA SER A 227 29.84 -5.94 8.33
C SER A 227 31.16 -5.55 7.68
N ARG A 228 31.09 -4.84 6.55
CA ARG A 228 32.23 -4.32 5.81
C ARG A 228 32.64 -2.91 6.26
N THR A 229 31.94 -2.34 7.23
CA THR A 229 32.13 -0.97 7.72
C THR A 229 32.51 -0.97 9.21
N PRO A 230 33.13 0.11 9.72
CA PRO A 230 33.42 0.24 11.15
C PRO A 230 32.15 0.33 12.02
N VAL A 231 30.97 0.51 11.42
CA VAL A 231 29.66 0.57 12.12
C VAL A 231 29.09 -0.82 12.42
N TRP A 232 29.88 -1.89 12.26
CA TRP A 232 29.42 -3.25 12.48
C TRP A 232 28.73 -3.40 13.83
N TYR A 233 27.55 -4.01 13.81
CA TYR A 233 26.70 -4.20 14.98
C TYR A 233 26.33 -2.89 15.71
N PHE A 234 26.07 -1.84 14.93
CA PHE A 234 25.68 -0.51 15.43
C PHE A 234 26.72 0.09 16.37
N ASP A 235 28.01 -0.08 16.06
CA ASP A 235 29.05 0.64 16.78
C ASP A 235 28.99 2.14 16.45
N VAL A 236 28.77 2.94 17.48
CA VAL A 236 28.56 4.38 17.36
C VAL A 236 29.87 5.14 17.18
N ALA A 237 30.99 4.63 17.69
CA ALA A 237 32.31 5.22 17.49
C ALA A 237 32.72 5.13 16.01
N GLY A 238 32.47 3.98 15.38
CA GLY A 238 32.68 3.76 13.95
C GLY A 238 31.89 4.69 13.02
N MET A 239 30.85 5.39 13.52
CA MET A 239 30.13 6.41 12.74
C MET A 239 30.94 7.69 12.53
N TYR A 240 31.93 7.97 13.38
CA TYR A 240 32.76 9.19 13.32
C TYR A 240 34.24 8.89 13.09
N GLU A 241 34.70 7.68 13.38
CA GLU A 241 36.10 7.30 13.17
C GLU A 241 36.49 7.46 11.69
N GLY A 242 37.61 8.13 11.43
CA GLY A 242 38.07 8.40 10.07
C GLY A 242 37.21 9.40 9.27
N PHE A 243 36.34 10.16 9.93
CA PHE A 243 35.55 11.20 9.27
C PHE A 243 36.44 12.37 8.78
N PRO A 244 36.28 12.86 7.53
CA PRO A 244 35.14 12.66 6.63
C PRO A 244 35.23 11.40 5.75
N HIS A 245 34.14 10.62 5.70
CA HIS A 245 34.01 9.46 4.81
C HIS A 245 33.69 9.89 3.37
N LYS A 246 34.74 10.27 2.64
CA LYS A 246 34.62 10.77 1.25
C LYS A 246 34.35 9.66 0.25
N THR A 247 34.85 8.47 0.52
CA THR A 247 34.78 7.33 -0.41
C THR A 247 34.21 6.12 0.29
N HIS A 248 33.57 5.25 -0.47
CA HIS A 248 33.00 4.00 0.03
C HIS A 248 33.31 2.84 -0.92
N GLU A 249 33.38 1.63 -0.36
CA GLU A 249 33.43 0.39 -1.16
C GLU A 249 32.17 0.31 -2.07
N ALA A 250 32.33 -0.32 -3.24
CA ALA A 250 31.27 -0.45 -4.24
C ALA A 250 29.92 -0.91 -3.64
N VAL A 251 29.97 -1.94 -2.78
CA VAL A 251 28.76 -2.55 -2.20
C VAL A 251 28.07 -1.58 -1.24
N VAL A 252 28.84 -0.85 -0.43
CA VAL A 252 28.30 0.16 0.51
C VAL A 252 27.64 1.31 -0.26
N LYS A 253 28.33 1.83 -1.29
CA LYS A 253 27.79 2.91 -2.11
C LYS A 253 26.53 2.47 -2.86
N PHE A 254 26.57 1.29 -3.48
CA PHE A 254 25.43 0.72 -4.19
C PHE A 254 24.22 0.59 -3.28
N TYR A 255 24.39 -0.11 -2.14
CA TYR A 255 23.31 -0.34 -1.19
C TYR A 255 22.70 0.98 -0.71
N TYR A 256 23.53 1.94 -0.32
CA TYR A 256 23.06 3.22 0.18
C TYR A 256 22.27 4.03 -0.87
N LEU A 257 22.74 4.07 -2.12
CA LEU A 257 22.04 4.76 -3.22
C LEU A 257 20.79 4.00 -3.66
N PHE A 258 20.80 2.67 -3.60
CA PHE A 258 19.66 1.84 -3.91
C PHE A 258 18.55 2.01 -2.88
N GLU A 259 18.87 2.07 -1.58
CA GLU A 259 17.89 2.44 -0.54
C GLU A 259 17.36 3.86 -0.76
N ALA A 260 18.22 4.81 -1.11
CA ALA A 260 17.76 6.17 -1.45
C ALA A 260 16.76 6.16 -2.62
N ALA A 261 16.94 5.29 -3.61
CA ALA A 261 16.04 5.12 -4.74
C ALA A 261 14.69 4.51 -4.32
N TYR A 262 14.69 3.56 -3.39
CA TYR A 262 13.48 2.98 -2.80
C TYR A 262 12.68 4.00 -2.01
N TRP A 263 13.32 4.74 -1.11
CA TRP A 263 12.64 5.78 -0.34
C TRP A 263 12.12 6.93 -1.21
N SER A 264 12.83 7.24 -2.30
CA SER A 264 12.35 8.19 -3.32
C SER A 264 11.16 7.62 -4.10
N GLN A 265 11.18 6.33 -4.46
CA GLN A 265 10.08 5.65 -5.12
C GLN A 265 8.82 5.65 -4.23
N GLN A 266 8.95 5.30 -2.95
CA GLN A 266 7.84 5.34 -2.01
C GLN A 266 7.28 6.76 -1.86
N ALA A 267 8.14 7.78 -1.76
CA ALA A 267 7.74 9.19 -1.71
C ALA A 267 6.93 9.62 -2.95
N ILE A 268 7.37 9.22 -4.15
CA ILE A 268 6.67 9.52 -5.41
C ILE A 268 5.30 8.85 -5.46
N VAL A 269 5.20 7.58 -5.06
CA VAL A 269 3.94 6.83 -5.04
C VAL A 269 2.90 7.52 -4.15
N MET A 270 3.28 7.96 -2.95
CA MET A 270 2.32 8.70 -2.10
C MET A 270 2.02 10.10 -2.64
N LEU A 271 3.00 10.81 -3.20
CA LEU A 271 2.78 12.16 -3.77
C LEU A 271 1.80 12.13 -4.93
N LEU A 272 1.85 11.08 -5.75
CA LEU A 272 0.91 10.85 -6.84
C LEU A 272 -0.47 10.36 -6.37
N GLY A 273 -0.68 10.17 -5.07
CA GLY A 273 -1.94 9.67 -4.51
C GLY A 273 -2.27 8.25 -4.97
N MET A 274 -1.26 7.46 -5.34
CA MET A 274 -1.45 6.07 -5.76
C MET A 274 -1.75 5.15 -4.59
N GLU A 275 -1.50 5.60 -3.36
CA GLU A 275 -1.92 4.94 -2.12
C GLU A 275 -3.07 5.73 -1.50
N GLU A 276 -4.15 5.02 -1.15
CA GLU A 276 -5.33 5.63 -0.53
C GLU A 276 -4.97 6.29 0.81
N PRO A 277 -5.35 7.58 1.04
CA PRO A 277 -4.94 8.32 2.22
C PRO A 277 -5.44 7.70 3.52
N ARG A 278 -4.52 7.15 4.31
CA ARG A 278 -4.80 6.58 5.64
C ARG A 278 -5.07 7.68 6.69
N LYS A 279 -5.63 7.29 7.84
CA LYS A 279 -5.87 8.20 8.97
C LYS A 279 -4.59 8.87 9.52
N ASP A 280 -3.41 8.30 9.30
CA ASP A 280 -2.08 8.81 9.67
C ASP A 280 -1.29 9.41 8.48
N PHE A 281 -1.98 9.82 7.41
CA PHE A 281 -1.34 10.32 6.18
C PHE A 281 -0.46 11.56 6.39
N LYS A 282 -0.83 12.46 7.31
CA LYS A 282 -0.04 13.68 7.58
C LYS A 282 1.28 13.36 8.26
N GLU A 283 1.25 12.45 9.23
CA GLU A 283 2.41 11.97 9.95
C GLU A 283 3.31 11.14 9.02
N LEU A 284 2.72 10.36 8.12
CA LEU A 284 3.45 9.64 7.07
C LEU A 284 4.16 10.62 6.11
N ILE A 285 3.50 11.68 5.64
CA ILE A 285 4.15 12.73 4.84
C ILE A 285 5.30 13.38 5.63
N GLY A 286 5.06 13.74 6.89
CA GLY A 286 6.08 14.32 7.77
C GLY A 286 7.30 13.40 7.90
N HIS A 287 7.07 12.10 8.03
CA HIS A 287 8.12 11.10 8.03
C HIS A 287 8.91 11.08 6.72
N HIS A 288 8.26 11.05 5.57
CA HIS A 288 8.99 11.03 4.29
C HIS A 288 9.81 12.30 4.07
N ILE A 289 9.34 13.46 4.52
CA ILE A 289 10.13 14.69 4.50
C ILE A 289 11.38 14.54 5.37
N VAL A 290 11.25 14.06 6.61
CA VAL A 290 12.38 13.86 7.53
C VAL A 290 13.35 12.80 7.02
N SER A 291 12.84 11.67 6.54
CA SER A 291 13.63 10.55 6.02
C SER A 291 14.41 10.96 4.76
N LEU A 292 13.77 11.60 3.77
CA LEU A 292 14.48 12.10 2.58
C LEU A 292 15.51 13.17 2.94
N ALA A 293 15.23 14.05 3.90
CA ALA A 293 16.20 15.02 4.39
C ALA A 293 17.40 14.34 5.06
N LEU A 294 17.18 13.33 5.90
CA LEU A 294 18.25 12.53 6.53
C LEU A 294 19.11 11.85 5.46
N ILE A 295 18.51 11.21 4.47
CA ILE A 295 19.21 10.54 3.36
C ILE A 295 20.06 11.55 2.57
N ALA A 296 19.45 12.65 2.13
CA ALA A 296 20.13 13.66 1.32
C ALA A 296 21.29 14.32 2.07
N LEU A 297 21.06 14.74 3.32
CA LEU A 297 22.07 15.45 4.11
C LEU A 297 23.19 14.50 4.57
N SER A 298 22.86 13.28 5.00
CA SER A 298 23.89 12.33 5.42
C SER A 298 24.75 11.87 4.24
N TYR A 299 24.21 11.75 3.04
CA TYR A 299 25.01 11.52 1.85
C TYR A 299 25.90 12.72 1.49
N ARG A 300 25.31 13.93 1.44
CA ARG A 300 25.96 15.18 1.03
C ARG A 300 27.08 15.62 1.97
N PHE A 301 26.94 15.38 3.27
CA PHE A 301 27.89 15.80 4.31
C PHE A 301 28.71 14.64 4.90
N HIS A 302 28.80 13.51 4.21
CA HIS A 302 29.67 12.37 4.58
C HIS A 302 29.27 11.59 5.86
N PHE A 303 28.05 11.73 6.35
CA PHE A 303 27.50 10.92 7.45
C PHE A 303 26.87 9.59 6.98
N THR A 304 27.39 9.01 5.90
CA THR A 304 26.81 7.82 5.24
C THR A 304 26.77 6.60 6.17
N TYR A 305 27.74 6.46 7.06
CA TYR A 305 27.80 5.39 8.06
C TYR A 305 26.71 5.49 9.13
N MET A 306 26.40 6.69 9.58
CA MET A 306 25.24 6.93 10.45
C MET A 306 23.93 6.66 9.70
N GLY A 307 23.82 7.12 8.45
CA GLY A 307 22.66 6.84 7.60
C GLY A 307 22.45 5.33 7.35
N LEU A 308 23.54 4.58 7.14
CA LEU A 308 23.50 3.12 6.97
C LEU A 308 22.93 2.43 8.21
N ALA A 309 23.37 2.82 9.41
CA ALA A 309 22.80 2.30 10.66
C ALA A 309 21.30 2.60 10.77
N VAL A 310 20.88 3.83 10.45
CA VAL A 310 19.45 4.21 10.48
C VAL A 310 18.66 3.37 9.47
N TYR A 311 19.11 3.21 8.22
CA TYR A 311 18.45 2.34 7.23
C TYR A 311 18.22 0.94 7.76
N LEU A 312 19.28 0.26 8.23
CA LEU A 312 19.17 -1.12 8.71
C LEU A 312 18.17 -1.27 9.86
N THR A 313 18.18 -0.36 10.83
CA THR A 313 17.18 -0.41 11.92
C THR A 313 15.76 -0.30 11.40
N HIS A 314 15.55 0.51 10.36
CA HIS A 314 14.25 0.77 9.79
C HIS A 314 13.77 -0.44 8.97
N ASP A 315 14.59 -0.89 8.02
CA ASP A 315 14.28 -1.97 7.08
C ASP A 315 13.99 -3.30 7.82
N ILE A 316 14.82 -3.66 8.81
CA ILE A 316 14.63 -4.89 9.58
C ILE A 316 13.31 -4.84 10.34
N SER A 317 12.99 -3.71 11.00
CA SER A 317 11.74 -3.59 11.74
C SER A 317 10.50 -3.56 10.83
N ASP A 318 10.60 -2.97 9.63
CA ASP A 318 9.51 -2.90 8.67
C ASP A 318 9.23 -4.25 8.01
N PHE A 319 10.26 -5.08 7.85
CA PHE A 319 10.06 -6.49 7.49
C PHE A 319 9.12 -7.18 8.49
N PHE A 320 9.41 -7.11 9.80
CA PHE A 320 8.59 -7.73 10.83
C PHE A 320 7.20 -7.11 10.95
N LEU A 321 7.06 -5.80 10.69
CA LEU A 321 5.77 -5.14 10.65
C LEU A 321 4.93 -5.69 9.48
N ALA A 322 5.49 -5.71 8.28
CA ALA A 322 4.80 -6.15 7.07
C ALA A 322 4.36 -7.62 7.18
N THR A 323 5.24 -8.50 7.63
CA THR A 323 4.92 -9.92 7.84
C THR A 323 3.89 -10.13 8.95
N SER A 324 3.88 -9.31 10.00
CA SER A 324 2.84 -9.39 11.04
C SER A 324 1.45 -9.07 10.48
N LYS A 325 1.35 -8.08 9.58
CA LYS A 325 0.12 -7.76 8.85
C LYS A 325 -0.28 -8.88 7.90
N LEU A 326 0.66 -9.48 7.18
CA LEU A 326 0.38 -10.64 6.32
C LEU A 326 -0.20 -11.83 7.10
N LEU A 327 0.38 -12.14 8.27
CA LEU A 327 -0.13 -13.19 9.16
C LEU A 327 -1.54 -12.88 9.66
N ASN A 328 -1.83 -11.61 9.93
CA ASN A 328 -3.17 -11.15 10.30
C ASN A 328 -4.17 -11.30 9.13
N TYR A 329 -3.78 -10.92 7.91
CA TYR A 329 -4.68 -11.01 6.75
C TYR A 329 -5.08 -12.45 6.38
N ILE A 330 -4.21 -13.42 6.62
CA ILE A 330 -4.47 -14.85 6.38
C ILE A 330 -5.00 -15.59 7.62
N ASP A 331 -5.25 -14.87 8.72
CA ASP A 331 -5.70 -15.43 10.01
C ASP A 331 -4.85 -16.62 10.50
N HIS A 332 -3.52 -16.46 10.44
CA HIS A 332 -2.61 -17.54 10.84
C HIS A 332 -2.53 -17.65 12.37
N TRP A 333 -2.60 -18.88 12.90
CA TRP A 333 -2.59 -19.16 14.35
C TRP A 333 -1.39 -18.61 15.13
N ILE A 334 -0.26 -18.33 14.46
CA ILE A 334 0.95 -17.75 15.08
C ILE A 334 0.93 -16.23 15.16
N MET A 335 -0.13 -15.55 14.68
CA MET A 335 -0.22 -14.10 14.61
C MET A 335 0.09 -13.45 15.96
N GLY A 336 -0.53 -13.93 17.05
CA GLY A 336 -0.34 -13.39 18.40
C GLY A 336 1.12 -13.44 18.88
N PRO A 337 1.76 -14.63 18.96
CA PRO A 337 3.18 -14.75 19.30
C PRO A 337 4.11 -13.95 18.39
N TYR A 338 3.82 -13.92 17.09
CA TYR A 338 4.61 -13.17 16.11
C TYR A 338 4.50 -11.66 16.32
N PHE A 339 3.30 -11.16 16.60
CA PHE A 339 3.06 -9.74 16.89
C PHE A 339 3.80 -9.29 18.15
N ALA A 340 3.82 -10.13 19.20
CA ALA A 340 4.62 -9.85 20.40
C ALA A 340 6.13 -9.80 20.10
N PHE A 341 6.63 -10.73 19.28
CA PHE A 341 8.02 -10.73 18.84
C PHE A 341 8.36 -9.49 18.01
N PHE A 342 7.50 -9.14 17.04
CA PHE A 342 7.61 -7.91 16.25
C PHE A 342 7.71 -6.68 17.15
N MET A 343 6.88 -6.56 18.19
CA MET A 343 6.91 -5.43 19.11
C MET A 343 8.25 -5.33 19.85
N CYS A 344 8.85 -6.45 20.28
CA CYS A 344 10.19 -6.46 20.85
C CYS A 344 11.26 -5.97 19.86
N VAL A 345 11.19 -6.44 18.61
CA VAL A 345 12.12 -6.02 17.55
C VAL A 345 11.94 -4.53 17.25
N TRP A 346 10.71 -4.04 17.14
CA TRP A 346 10.40 -2.63 16.94
C TRP A 346 11.00 -1.77 18.04
N ILE A 347 10.77 -2.10 19.31
CA ILE A 347 11.30 -1.32 20.44
C ILE A 347 12.83 -1.29 20.42
N TYR A 348 13.48 -2.43 20.17
CA TYR A 348 14.93 -2.48 20.13
C TYR A 348 15.50 -1.68 18.94
N MET A 349 15.00 -1.92 17.73
CA MET A 349 15.53 -1.32 16.50
C MET A 349 15.19 0.17 16.38
N ARG A 350 13.91 0.53 16.59
CA ARG A 350 13.43 1.91 16.37
C ARG A 350 13.65 2.84 17.54
N HIS A 351 13.79 2.33 18.76
CA HIS A 351 13.95 3.18 19.95
C HIS A 351 15.29 2.99 20.63
N TYR A 352 15.64 1.78 21.08
CA TYR A 352 16.89 1.60 21.82
C TYR A 352 18.12 1.99 20.98
N LEU A 353 18.23 1.48 19.75
CA LEU A 353 19.35 1.82 18.87
C LEU A 353 19.32 3.29 18.44
N ASN A 354 18.15 3.84 18.10
CA ASN A 354 18.04 5.25 17.72
C ASN A 354 18.41 6.19 18.88
N LEU A 355 17.94 5.92 20.10
CA LEU A 355 18.35 6.66 21.30
C LEU A 355 19.84 6.53 21.59
N ARG A 356 20.44 5.36 21.31
CA ARG A 356 21.90 5.17 21.40
C ARG A 356 22.65 6.04 20.39
N ILE A 357 22.18 6.14 19.14
CA ILE A 357 22.74 7.05 18.13
C ILE A 357 22.56 8.50 18.57
N LEU A 358 21.38 8.87 19.08
CA LEU A 358 21.08 10.22 19.53
C LEU A 358 21.96 10.64 20.72
N TRP A 359 22.19 9.72 21.66
CA TRP A 359 23.13 9.91 22.78
C TRP A 359 24.57 10.11 22.29
N SER A 360 24.98 9.33 21.29
CA SER A 360 26.28 9.44 20.65
C SER A 360 26.46 10.78 19.95
N VAL A 361 25.42 11.33 19.30
CA VAL A 361 25.46 12.68 18.70
C VAL A 361 25.70 13.77 19.76
N LEU A 362 25.26 13.57 21.00
CA LEU A 362 25.50 14.53 22.09
C LEU A 362 26.88 14.39 22.74
N ASN A 363 27.41 13.16 22.88
CA ASN A 363 28.61 12.90 23.69
C ASN A 363 29.86 12.53 22.87
N GLU A 364 29.70 11.76 21.80
CA GLU A 364 30.80 11.21 21.00
C GLU A 364 31.09 12.06 19.74
N PHE A 365 30.08 12.80 19.26
CA PHE A 365 30.21 13.65 18.08
C PHE A 365 31.29 14.72 18.23
N VAL A 366 31.56 15.25 19.43
CA VAL A 366 32.63 16.24 19.61
C VAL A 366 33.98 15.57 19.88
N THR A 367 33.98 14.40 20.51
CA THR A 367 35.18 13.76 21.06
C THR A 367 35.89 12.84 20.07
N VAL A 368 35.17 12.17 19.17
CA VAL A 368 35.75 11.19 18.24
C VAL A 368 36.15 11.83 16.92
N GLY A 369 37.43 12.19 16.77
CA GLY A 369 37.99 12.78 15.54
C GLY A 369 37.83 14.30 15.44
N PRO A 370 38.37 14.94 14.39
CA PRO A 370 38.45 16.40 14.30
C PRO A 370 37.08 17.07 14.29
N TYR A 371 36.91 18.09 15.13
CA TYR A 371 35.67 18.86 15.25
C TYR A 371 35.92 20.32 14.82
N GLU A 372 35.96 20.50 13.50
CA GLU A 372 36.20 21.79 12.87
C GLU A 372 35.43 21.87 11.55
N LEU A 373 35.00 23.08 11.16
CA LEU A 373 34.39 23.29 9.85
C LEU A 373 35.47 23.71 8.86
N ASN A 374 35.74 22.87 7.86
CA ASN A 374 36.67 23.19 6.78
C ASN A 374 36.11 22.74 5.43
N TRP A 375 35.84 23.72 4.57
CA TRP A 375 35.26 23.50 3.24
C TRP A 375 36.24 22.89 2.24
N GLU A 376 37.54 23.18 2.37
CA GLU A 376 38.57 22.68 1.46
C GLU A 376 38.83 21.19 1.73
N THR A 377 38.96 20.80 3.00
CA THR A 377 39.13 19.40 3.39
C THR A 377 37.81 18.64 3.42
N GLN A 378 36.67 19.30 3.14
CA GLN A 378 35.31 18.76 3.24
C GLN A 378 35.02 18.17 4.64
N GLN A 379 35.59 18.79 5.66
CA GLN A 379 35.33 18.45 7.05
C GLN A 379 34.08 19.21 7.50
N TYR A 380 32.97 18.49 7.62
CA TYR A 380 31.66 19.08 7.95
C TYR A 380 31.23 18.86 9.40
N LYS A 381 32.08 18.19 10.20
CA LYS A 381 31.81 17.87 11.59
C LYS A 381 31.99 19.10 12.48
N CYS A 382 30.89 19.79 12.73
CA CYS A 382 30.84 21.05 13.48
C CYS A 382 29.52 21.20 14.25
N TRP A 383 29.40 22.28 15.03
CA TRP A 383 28.22 22.55 15.86
C TRP A 383 26.93 22.62 15.05
N ILE A 384 26.98 23.20 13.85
CA ILE A 384 25.82 23.28 12.94
C ILE A 384 25.37 21.88 12.54
N SER A 385 26.31 21.03 12.07
CA SER A 385 26.00 19.66 11.68
C SER A 385 25.48 18.82 12.85
N GLN A 386 25.97 19.07 14.06
CA GLN A 386 25.52 18.38 15.26
C GLN A 386 24.06 18.70 15.57
N TYR A 387 23.67 19.98 15.57
CA TYR A 387 22.28 20.38 15.83
C TYR A 387 21.32 19.91 14.74
N ILE A 388 21.71 20.01 13.46
CA ILE A 388 20.87 19.53 12.34
C ILE A 388 20.67 18.01 12.44
N THR A 389 21.76 17.26 12.63
CA THR A 389 21.70 15.79 12.74
C THR A 389 20.87 15.37 13.94
N PHE A 390 21.09 15.98 15.11
CA PHE A 390 20.31 15.73 16.31
C PHE A 390 18.83 16.07 16.10
N GLY A 391 18.52 17.22 15.49
CA GLY A 391 17.14 17.65 15.23
C GLY A 391 16.38 16.70 14.33
N LEU A 392 16.99 16.26 13.22
CA LEU A 392 16.37 15.33 12.29
C LEU A 392 16.19 13.92 12.88
N LEU A 393 17.21 13.40 13.59
CA LEU A 393 17.10 12.11 14.27
C LEU A 393 16.09 12.15 15.43
N SER A 394 16.00 13.27 16.14
CA SER A 394 14.98 13.48 17.19
C SER A 394 13.58 13.53 16.60
N ALA A 395 13.38 14.21 15.46
CA ALA A 395 12.12 14.23 14.75
C ALA A 395 11.71 12.83 14.29
N LEU A 396 12.67 12.06 13.73
CA LEU A 396 12.47 10.66 13.38
C LEU A 396 12.09 9.81 14.60
N GLN A 397 12.76 10.01 15.74
CA GLN A 397 12.45 9.33 16.99
C GLN A 397 11.05 9.68 17.53
N ALA A 398 10.62 10.93 17.42
CA ALA A 398 9.29 11.36 17.83
C ALA A 398 8.19 10.69 16.99
N LEU A 399 8.39 10.59 15.67
CA LEU A 399 7.48 9.84 14.77
C LEU A 399 7.46 8.35 15.10
N ASN A 400 8.62 7.74 15.38
CA ASN A 400 8.68 6.35 15.82
C ASN A 400 7.90 6.13 17.13
N LEU A 401 7.96 7.07 18.09
CA LEU A 401 7.18 7.00 19.33
C LEU A 401 5.68 7.14 19.08
N PHE A 402 5.27 7.98 18.14
CA PHE A 402 3.88 8.10 17.71
C PHE A 402 3.35 6.76 17.19
N TRP A 403 4.09 6.06 16.33
CA TRP A 403 3.68 4.72 15.86
C TRP A 403 3.78 3.63 16.94
N LEU A 404 4.74 3.71 17.85
CA LEU A 404 4.78 2.82 19.01
C LEU A 404 3.48 2.90 19.82
N PHE A 405 2.94 4.11 20.02
CA PHE A 405 1.67 4.28 20.71
C PHE A 405 0.53 3.51 20.02
N TYR A 406 0.46 3.53 18.68
CA TYR A 406 -0.53 2.73 17.94
C TYR A 406 -0.27 1.23 18.07
N ILE A 407 0.98 0.77 17.99
CA ILE A 407 1.32 -0.65 18.16
C ILE A 407 0.91 -1.13 19.55
N LEU A 408 1.19 -0.36 20.61
CA LEU A 408 0.80 -0.67 21.98
C LEU A 408 -0.73 -0.64 22.16
N ARG A 409 -1.43 0.29 21.49
CA ARG A 409 -2.89 0.35 21.50
C ARG A 409 -3.51 -0.90 20.85
N ILE A 410 -2.96 -1.35 19.72
CA ILE A 410 -3.36 -2.61 19.07
C ILE A 410 -3.06 -3.80 19.99
N ALA A 411 -1.88 -3.83 20.62
CA ALA A 411 -1.50 -4.87 21.57
C ALA A 411 -2.49 -4.97 22.76
N TYR A 412 -2.86 -3.81 23.32
CA TYR A 412 -3.85 -3.74 24.40
C TYR A 412 -5.20 -4.31 23.95
N ARG A 413 -5.66 -3.94 22.75
CA ARG A 413 -6.93 -4.46 22.20
C ARG A 413 -6.89 -5.94 21.91
N PHE A 414 -5.77 -6.44 21.41
CA PHE A 414 -5.57 -7.86 21.16
C PHE A 414 -5.66 -8.67 22.46
N VAL A 415 -5.05 -8.18 23.54
CA VAL A 415 -5.08 -8.85 24.85
C VAL A 415 -6.46 -8.78 25.50
N VAL A 416 -7.13 -7.61 25.44
CA VAL A 416 -8.40 -7.38 26.17
C VAL A 416 -9.61 -7.88 25.39
N TYR A 417 -9.66 -7.64 24.08
CA TYR A 417 -10.84 -7.89 23.24
C TYR A 417 -10.62 -9.03 22.25
N ARG A 418 -9.41 -9.61 22.16
CA ARG A 418 -9.03 -10.61 21.13
C ARG A 418 -9.23 -10.13 19.68
N VAL A 419 -9.23 -8.82 19.48
CA VAL A 419 -9.34 -8.18 18.16
C VAL A 419 -7.95 -7.70 17.76
N ALA A 420 -7.43 -8.21 16.65
CA ALA A 420 -6.10 -7.90 16.11
C ALA A 420 -6.10 -6.80 15.02
N GLU A 421 -7.24 -6.14 14.82
CA GLU A 421 -7.43 -5.19 13.73
C GLU A 421 -6.77 -3.84 13.98
N ASP A 422 -6.18 -3.27 12.91
CA ASP A 422 -5.52 -1.96 12.92
C ASP A 422 -6.55 -0.86 12.61
N GLU A 423 -6.93 -0.06 13.61
CA GLU A 423 -7.95 1.01 13.47
C GLU A 423 -7.58 2.10 12.46
N ARG A 424 -6.29 2.18 12.08
CA ARG A 424 -5.82 3.08 11.01
C ARG A 424 -6.36 2.67 9.64
N GLU A 425 -6.62 1.37 9.46
CA GLU A 425 -7.16 0.77 8.24
C GLU A 425 -8.71 0.67 8.29
N GLN A 426 -9.32 0.57 9.48
CA GLN A 426 -10.78 0.38 9.66
C GLN A 426 -11.70 1.49 9.12
N GLY A 427 -11.18 2.66 8.73
CA GLY A 427 -12.04 3.73 8.18
C GLY A 427 -12.54 3.46 6.75
N GLU A 428 -12.06 2.40 6.11
CA GLU A 428 -12.19 2.15 4.67
C GLU A 428 -13.02 0.88 4.38
N ASP A 429 -12.98 -0.13 5.26
CA ASP A 429 -13.67 -1.41 5.05
C ASP A 429 -15.20 -1.35 5.25
N GLU A 430 -15.71 -0.45 6.11
CA GLU A 430 -17.16 -0.36 6.43
C GLU A 430 -18.01 0.29 5.32
N VAL A 431 -17.40 0.97 4.34
CA VAL A 431 -18.14 1.74 3.31
C VAL A 431 -18.49 0.88 2.09
N GLU A 432 -17.68 -0.13 1.74
CA GLU A 432 -17.92 -0.99 0.55
C GLU A 432 -18.91 -2.14 0.81
N ASP A 433 -19.04 -2.62 2.05
CA ASP A 433 -20.00 -3.70 2.36
C ASP A 433 -21.45 -3.25 2.11
N ASP A 434 -21.75 -1.95 2.25
CA ASP A 434 -23.07 -1.35 2.00
C ASP A 434 -23.32 -1.09 0.49
N GLU A 435 -22.30 -0.65 -0.26
CA GLU A 435 -22.43 -0.38 -1.71
C GLU A 435 -22.61 -1.66 -2.55
N GLY A 436 -22.01 -2.78 -2.13
CA GLY A 436 -22.17 -4.08 -2.79
C GLY A 436 -23.59 -4.67 -2.62
N GLU A 437 -24.23 -4.38 -1.49
CA GLU A 437 -25.60 -4.82 -1.19
C GLU A 437 -26.65 -3.89 -1.86
N GLU A 438 -26.37 -2.58 -1.90
CA GLU A 438 -27.22 -1.58 -2.59
C GLU A 438 -27.21 -1.74 -4.12
N ALA A 439 -26.08 -2.14 -4.74
CA ALA A 439 -26.00 -2.41 -6.18
C ALA A 439 -26.67 -3.74 -6.59
N ALA A 440 -26.77 -4.71 -5.68
CA ALA A 440 -27.44 -5.99 -5.93
C ALA A 440 -28.97 -5.87 -5.86
N ALA A 441 -29.51 -4.97 -5.03
CA ALA A 441 -30.94 -4.74 -4.85
C ALA A 441 -31.71 -4.39 -6.15
N PRO A 442 -31.26 -3.46 -7.02
CA PRO A 442 -31.96 -3.15 -8.27
C PRO A 442 -31.88 -4.29 -9.31
N LEU A 443 -30.79 -5.07 -9.33
CA LEU A 443 -30.64 -6.23 -10.22
C LEU A 443 -31.50 -7.41 -9.79
N LEU A 444 -31.71 -7.59 -8.48
CA LEU A 444 -32.63 -8.58 -7.93
C LEU A 444 -34.08 -8.18 -8.18
N ALA A 445 -34.41 -6.89 -8.02
CA ALA A 445 -35.73 -6.35 -8.33
C ALA A 445 -36.07 -6.47 -9.83
N GLU A 446 -35.12 -6.25 -10.74
CA GLU A 446 -35.34 -6.45 -12.18
C GLU A 446 -35.56 -7.92 -12.54
N LYS A 447 -34.83 -8.85 -11.91
CA LYS A 447 -34.99 -10.30 -12.12
C LYS A 447 -36.33 -10.83 -11.58
N ILE A 448 -36.80 -10.30 -10.46
CA ILE A 448 -38.13 -10.60 -9.91
C ILE A 448 -39.22 -10.03 -10.82
N ALA A 449 -39.06 -8.81 -11.34
CA ALA A 449 -40.01 -8.18 -12.26
C ALA A 449 -40.12 -8.88 -13.63
N ARG A 450 -39.07 -9.58 -14.07
CA ARG A 450 -39.07 -10.40 -15.30
C ARG A 450 -39.64 -11.81 -15.13
N GLY A 451 -40.07 -12.19 -13.92
CA GLY A 451 -40.71 -13.48 -13.68
C GLY A 451 -39.75 -14.69 -13.68
N GLU A 452 -38.44 -14.47 -13.53
CA GLU A 452 -37.43 -15.54 -13.45
C GLU A 452 -37.07 -15.88 -11.99
N GLY A 453 -37.82 -15.34 -11.02
CA GLY A 453 -37.45 -15.27 -9.60
C GLY A 453 -37.73 -16.50 -8.72
N GLU A 454 -38.15 -17.65 -9.26
CA GLU A 454 -38.56 -18.79 -8.41
C GLU A 454 -37.49 -19.87 -8.18
N SER A 455 -36.25 -19.73 -8.68
CA SER A 455 -35.20 -20.74 -8.42
C SER A 455 -34.04 -20.31 -7.53
N PHE A 456 -34.01 -19.03 -7.08
CA PHE A 456 -32.90 -18.50 -6.27
C PHE A 456 -33.29 -18.24 -4.80
N ALA A 457 -34.55 -17.93 -4.52
CA ALA A 457 -35.04 -17.66 -3.16
C ALA A 457 -34.98 -18.92 -2.26
N GLU A 458 -35.17 -20.12 -2.83
CA GLU A 458 -35.14 -21.37 -2.06
C GLU A 458 -33.70 -21.81 -1.69
N LYS A 459 -32.68 -21.35 -2.42
CA LYS A 459 -31.26 -21.64 -2.11
C LYS A 459 -30.64 -20.70 -1.08
N ALA A 460 -31.22 -19.52 -0.86
CA ALA A 460 -30.73 -18.55 0.12
C ALA A 460 -31.25 -18.81 1.54
N ALA A 461 -32.27 -19.66 1.70
CA ALA A 461 -33.00 -19.84 2.96
C ALA A 461 -32.76 -21.19 3.68
N ALA A 462 -31.84 -22.04 3.22
CA ALA A 462 -31.58 -23.33 3.86
C ALA A 462 -30.37 -23.27 4.83
N PRO A 463 -30.52 -23.62 6.13
CA PRO A 463 -29.39 -23.80 7.03
C PRO A 463 -28.73 -25.16 6.75
N GLU A 464 -27.39 -25.19 6.71
CA GLU A 464 -26.64 -26.44 6.58
C GLU A 464 -26.89 -27.36 7.79
N GLY A 465 -27.45 -28.54 7.53
CA GLY A 465 -27.66 -29.63 8.48
C GLY A 465 -27.58 -30.98 7.75
N GLU A 466 -26.85 -31.90 8.36
CA GLU A 466 -26.38 -33.21 7.89
C GLU A 466 -27.39 -34.11 7.12
N GLY A 467 -26.85 -34.96 6.23
CA GLY A 467 -27.37 -36.34 6.12
C GLY A 467 -27.71 -36.89 4.72
N ASN A 468 -26.75 -37.64 4.16
CA ASN A 468 -26.92 -38.92 3.47
C ASN A 468 -27.72 -39.00 2.15
N GLY A 469 -27.02 -39.27 1.04
CA GLY A 469 -27.60 -39.67 -0.24
C GLY A 469 -27.29 -41.12 -0.58
N ARG A 470 -28.27 -42.03 -0.48
CA ARG A 470 -28.31 -43.28 -1.26
C ARG A 470 -29.72 -43.86 -1.39
N VAL A 471 -30.29 -43.77 -2.60
CA VAL A 471 -31.52 -44.45 -3.08
C VAL A 471 -31.38 -44.49 -4.62
N LYS A 472 -31.62 -45.53 -5.43
CA LYS A 472 -32.04 -46.95 -5.33
C LYS A 472 -31.69 -47.57 -6.72
N GLU A 473 -31.39 -48.86 -6.77
CA GLU A 473 -31.72 -49.70 -7.93
C GLU A 473 -32.64 -50.85 -7.44
N PRO A 474 -33.63 -51.29 -8.23
CA PRO A 474 -34.41 -52.49 -7.92
C PRO A 474 -33.97 -53.69 -8.80
N GLY A 475 -33.78 -54.86 -8.19
CA GLY A 475 -33.57 -56.09 -8.97
C GLY A 475 -33.31 -57.35 -8.15
N ALA A 476 -34.32 -58.23 -8.16
CA ALA A 476 -34.23 -59.70 -8.14
C ALA A 476 -33.73 -60.47 -6.88
N ALA A 477 -34.70 -61.14 -6.26
CA ALA A 477 -34.81 -62.61 -6.03
C ALA A 477 -33.86 -63.36 -5.06
N ALA A 478 -34.48 -64.37 -4.42
CA ALA A 478 -33.96 -65.45 -3.55
C ALA A 478 -33.56 -65.05 -2.12
N ALA A 479 -33.62 -65.89 -1.08
CA ALA A 479 -34.41 -67.05 -0.70
C ALA A 479 -34.03 -67.36 0.77
N ASN A 480 -34.96 -67.94 1.53
CA ASN A 480 -34.76 -68.82 2.71
C ASN A 480 -34.34 -68.29 4.10
N GLY A 481 -35.05 -68.83 5.10
CA GLY A 481 -34.59 -69.07 6.50
C GLY A 481 -35.20 -68.10 7.53
N VAL A 482 -36.39 -68.32 8.11
CA VAL A 482 -36.79 -69.32 9.15
C VAL A 482 -36.10 -69.14 10.52
N ALA A 483 -36.96 -69.17 11.56
CA ALA A 483 -36.75 -69.20 13.02
C ALA A 483 -36.68 -67.81 13.70
N ALA A 484 -37.68 -67.29 14.41
CA ALA A 484 -38.59 -67.80 15.45
C ALA A 484 -37.94 -67.98 16.85
N HIS A 485 -38.69 -67.55 17.87
CA HIS A 485 -38.45 -67.56 19.33
C HIS A 485 -37.57 -66.44 19.91
N GLY A 486 -37.96 -65.71 20.96
CA GLY A 486 -39.07 -65.85 21.90
C GLY A 486 -38.59 -65.50 23.33
N GLY A 487 -39.40 -64.76 24.09
CA GLY A 487 -39.30 -64.62 25.56
C GLY A 487 -38.26 -63.60 26.06
N SER A 488 -38.63 -62.45 26.61
CA SER A 488 -39.29 -62.20 27.92
C SER A 488 -38.32 -62.12 29.12
N GLN A 489 -38.39 -60.96 29.78
CA GLN A 489 -38.08 -60.65 31.19
C GLN A 489 -36.65 -60.29 31.66
N ARG A 490 -36.47 -58.98 31.88
CA ARG A 490 -36.43 -58.30 33.21
C ARG A 490 -35.48 -58.87 34.28
N LYS A 491 -34.42 -58.09 34.60
CA LYS A 491 -34.01 -57.68 35.97
C LYS A 491 -32.79 -56.73 35.91
N THR A 492 -32.98 -55.46 36.23
CA THR A 492 -32.54 -54.79 37.48
C THR A 492 -31.02 -54.68 37.72
N ARG A 493 -30.57 -53.43 37.86
CA ARG A 493 -29.87 -52.85 39.04
C ARG A 493 -28.41 -52.37 38.83
N SER A 494 -28.24 -51.09 39.21
CA SER A 494 -27.09 -50.46 39.90
C SER A 494 -25.80 -50.11 39.16
N LYS A 495 -25.59 -48.79 39.10
CA LYS A 495 -24.56 -47.99 39.80
C LYS A 495 -23.07 -48.27 39.53
N LYS A 496 -22.41 -47.12 39.24
CA LYS A 496 -21.02 -46.71 39.52
C LYS A 496 -19.92 -47.38 38.67
N ALA A 497 -19.27 -46.58 37.84
CA ALA A 497 -18.13 -45.75 38.25
C ALA A 497 -18.20 -44.42 37.50
#